data_AF-A0A428J6A4-F1
#
_entry.id   AF-A0A428J6A4-F1
#
_cell.length_a   1.000
_cell.length_b   1.000
_cell.length_c   1.000
_cell.angle_alpha   90.00
_cell.angle_beta   90.00
_cell.angle_gamma   90.00
#
_symmetry.space_group_name_H-M   'P 1'
#
loop_
_entity.id
_entity.type
_entity.pdbx_description
1 polymer ?
#
loop_
_entity_poly.entity_id
_entity_poly.type
_entity_poly.pdbx_seq_one_letter_code
_entity_poly.pdbx_strand_id
1 'polypeptide(L)'
;MMQYEQQIQNLKQQIEYLQGYIHYINQYIHYSHVYEYYIKKVKIGNVSGVFQLGQLSEYITIDREGIHRFYIDDITIRNITEKGKVGVGLTEVGQFEEVEDEENNEIVKEIFENVKLLLALDEVPSFFQALQKKEDVLVIVWDLIEERWNNSQIFNQFYEKVLYVLNKAILPDIQQNSNSLSYELSIELADNIEQQAKTLLVLVQLMEDFLPSYTQKYNISLSTPKQEYPETIKQIRNAIKDILVLPELPDTYKELESDHPDILRSVYYKSIKPLSEGEYFKTYFQEIYGLINKEKYVSNNTDPIGISPEKQTFLFSTLIHFFNKCQKDILLEYILLQEYKNNVS
;
A
#
# COMPACT_ATOMS: atom_id res chain seq x y z
N MET A 1 -12.79 14.86 -53.15
CA MET A 1 -13.55 15.63 -52.15
C MET A 1 -13.64 14.90 -50.82
N MET A 2 -14.14 13.65 -50.77
CA MET A 2 -14.28 12.87 -49.51
C MET A 2 -13.01 12.73 -48.64
N GLN A 3 -11.82 12.64 -49.24
CA GLN A 3 -10.58 12.44 -48.48
C GLN A 3 -10.15 13.68 -47.67
N TYR A 4 -10.48 14.88 -48.16
CA TYR A 4 -10.19 16.14 -47.45
C TYR A 4 -11.18 16.37 -46.31
N GLU A 5 -12.44 15.99 -46.47
CA GLU A 5 -13.45 16.10 -45.41
C GLU A 5 -13.11 15.23 -44.20
N GLN A 6 -12.59 14.02 -44.44
CA GLN A 6 -12.16 13.12 -43.38
C GLN A 6 -10.93 13.65 -42.64
N GLN A 7 -9.97 14.26 -43.35
CA GLN A 7 -8.82 14.92 -42.73
C GLN A 7 -9.23 16.14 -41.90
N ILE A 8 -10.19 16.94 -42.39
CA ILE A 8 -10.71 18.11 -41.67
C ILE A 8 -11.42 17.67 -40.37
N GLN A 9 -12.18 16.57 -40.39
CA GLN A 9 -12.83 16.05 -39.19
C GLN A 9 -11.82 15.54 -38.15
N ASN A 10 -10.77 14.83 -38.60
CA ASN A 10 -9.74 14.33 -37.70
C ASN A 10 -8.94 15.49 -37.06
N LEU A 11 -8.64 16.55 -37.82
CA LEU A 11 -8.01 17.75 -37.28
C LEU A 11 -8.91 18.47 -36.26
N LYS A 12 -10.23 18.51 -36.46
CA LYS A 12 -11.16 19.10 -35.48
C LYS A 12 -11.17 18.34 -34.17
N GLN A 13 -11.20 17.00 -34.21
CA GLN A 13 -11.13 16.16 -33.00
C GLN A 13 -9.81 16.36 -32.25
N GLN A 14 -8.69 16.48 -32.97
CA GLN A 14 -7.39 16.75 -32.34
C GLN A 14 -7.34 18.14 -31.69
N ILE A 15 -7.95 19.16 -32.32
CA ILE A 15 -8.04 20.51 -31.75
C ILE A 15 -8.89 20.50 -30.47
N GLU A 16 -10.04 19.82 -30.47
CA GLU A 16 -10.90 19.69 -29.29
C GLU A 16 -10.20 18.95 -28.14
N TYR A 17 -9.48 17.86 -28.46
CA TYR A 17 -8.67 17.13 -27.48
C TYR A 17 -7.58 18.03 -26.86
N LEU A 18 -6.85 18.78 -27.68
CA LEU A 18 -5.79 19.68 -27.21
C LEU A 18 -6.37 20.84 -26.38
N GLN A 19 -7.54 21.36 -26.73
CA GLN A 19 -8.23 22.40 -25.95
C GLN A 19 -8.66 21.87 -24.57
N GLY A 20 -9.17 20.64 -24.51
CA GLY A 20 -9.46 19.96 -23.24
C GLY A 20 -8.21 19.77 -22.39
N TYR A 21 -7.09 19.38 -23.00
CA TYR A 21 -5.81 19.21 -22.32
C TYR A 21 -5.21 20.52 -21.78
N ILE A 22 -5.33 21.62 -22.54
CA ILE A 22 -4.94 22.96 -22.08
C ILE A 22 -5.80 23.40 -20.90
N HIS A 23 -7.11 23.13 -20.93
CA HIS A 23 -7.99 23.45 -19.82
C HIS A 23 -7.60 22.68 -18.53
N TYR A 24 -7.30 21.39 -18.67
CA TYR A 24 -6.78 20.55 -17.58
C TYR A 24 -5.46 21.08 -17.00
N ILE A 25 -4.49 21.47 -17.85
CA ILE A 25 -3.22 22.05 -17.40
C ILE A 25 -3.43 23.39 -16.68
N ASN A 26 -4.31 24.25 -17.19
CA ASN A 26 -4.58 25.53 -16.56
C ASN A 26 -5.25 25.35 -15.19
N GLN A 27 -6.15 24.38 -15.04
CA GLN A 27 -6.65 23.99 -13.72
C GLN A 27 -5.52 23.47 -12.82
N TYR A 28 -4.64 22.60 -13.33
CA TYR A 28 -3.50 22.06 -12.58
C TYR A 28 -2.52 23.13 -12.07
N ILE A 29 -2.23 24.16 -12.88
CA ILE A 29 -1.36 25.28 -12.50
C ILE A 29 -1.99 26.13 -11.40
N HIS A 30 -3.32 26.26 -11.38
CA HIS A 30 -4.02 26.97 -10.31
C HIS A 30 -3.96 26.24 -8.94
N TYR A 31 -3.77 24.91 -8.93
CA TYR A 31 -3.67 24.11 -7.70
C TYR A 31 -2.23 23.97 -7.13
N SER A 32 -1.23 24.67 -7.68
CA SER A 32 0.19 24.42 -7.36
C SER A 32 0.85 25.43 -6.42
N HIS A 33 0.11 26.03 -5.47
CA HIS A 33 0.75 26.88 -4.45
C HIS A 33 1.44 26.01 -3.40
N VAL A 34 2.76 25.78 -3.55
CA VAL A 34 3.56 25.08 -2.54
C VAL A 34 4.16 26.11 -1.59
N TYR A 35 3.81 26.01 -0.32
CA TYR A 35 4.31 26.87 0.75
C TYR A 35 5.31 26.11 1.61
N GLU A 36 6.54 26.60 1.70
CA GLU A 36 7.61 25.96 2.47
C GLU A 36 7.97 26.79 3.72
N TYR A 37 8.01 26.14 4.88
CA TYR A 37 8.30 26.75 6.16
C TYR A 37 9.55 26.10 6.77
N TYR A 38 10.56 26.91 7.07
CA TYR A 38 11.81 26.45 7.66
C TYR A 38 11.89 26.91 9.12
N ILE A 39 11.73 25.98 10.05
CA ILE A 39 11.70 26.25 11.49
C ILE A 39 13.01 25.74 12.11
N LYS A 40 13.86 26.68 12.52
CA LYS A 40 15.18 26.35 13.07
C LYS A 40 15.12 25.62 14.42
N LYS A 41 14.11 25.88 15.25
CA LYS A 41 13.99 25.23 16.56
C LYS A 41 12.60 25.27 17.16
N VAL A 42 12.15 24.14 17.71
CA VAL A 42 10.96 24.02 18.57
C VAL A 42 11.39 23.51 19.95
N LYS A 43 11.00 24.22 21.02
CA LYS A 43 11.25 23.81 22.42
C LYS A 43 9.95 23.74 23.20
N ILE A 44 9.68 22.58 23.79
CA ILE A 44 8.48 22.35 24.61
C ILE A 44 8.90 21.88 25.99
N GLY A 45 8.37 22.55 27.02
CA GLY A 45 8.64 22.24 28.41
C GLY A 45 7.94 20.96 28.86
N ASN A 46 6.61 20.99 28.93
CA ASN A 46 5.80 19.86 29.37
C ASN A 46 4.65 19.64 28.39
N VAL A 47 4.36 18.38 28.05
CA VAL A 47 3.20 18.00 27.23
C VAL A 47 2.23 17.18 28.09
N SER A 48 1.00 17.68 28.24
CA SER A 48 -0.12 17.01 28.94
C SER A 48 -1.27 16.60 28.02
N GLY A 49 -1.20 16.94 26.74
CA GLY A 49 -2.17 16.58 25.69
C GLY A 49 -1.45 16.11 24.42
N VAL A 50 -2.00 16.42 23.25
CA VAL A 50 -1.36 16.09 21.96
C VAL A 50 -0.60 17.32 21.46
N PHE A 51 0.70 17.16 21.22
CA PHE A 51 1.48 18.14 20.47
C PHE A 51 1.69 17.63 19.04
N GLN A 52 1.18 18.38 18.06
CA GLN A 52 1.30 18.09 16.63
C GLN A 52 1.77 19.33 15.88
N LEU A 53 2.63 19.12 14.89
CA LEU A 53 3.06 20.16 13.96
C LEU A 53 2.21 20.04 12.67
N GLY A 54 1.21 20.92 12.54
CA GLY A 54 0.20 20.98 11.48
C GLY A 54 -0.89 22.01 11.83
N GLN A 55 -1.70 22.48 10.87
CA GLN A 55 -2.58 23.64 11.06
C GLN A 55 -3.82 23.33 11.94
N LEU A 56 -3.94 24.05 13.06
CA LEU A 56 -5.21 24.39 13.71
C LEU A 56 -5.37 25.91 13.54
N SER A 57 -6.28 26.37 12.68
CA SER A 57 -6.62 27.79 12.56
C SER A 57 -8.07 28.02 12.96
N GLU A 58 -8.30 28.79 14.03
CA GLU A 58 -9.62 29.25 14.46
C GLU A 58 -10.24 30.29 13.50
N TYR A 59 -9.46 30.81 12.53
CA TYR A 59 -9.95 31.74 11.53
C TYR A 59 -9.64 31.23 10.13
N ILE A 60 -10.69 31.15 9.31
CA ILE A 60 -10.65 30.82 7.88
C ILE A 60 -9.92 31.97 7.17
N THR A 61 -8.61 31.85 7.00
CA THR A 61 -7.89 32.58 5.95
C THR A 61 -7.96 31.77 4.66
N ILE A 62 -8.19 32.50 3.57
CA ILE A 62 -8.82 32.10 2.30
C ILE A 62 -7.93 31.21 1.40
N ASP A 63 -6.77 30.73 1.86
CA ASP A 63 -5.89 29.88 1.04
C ASP A 63 -6.13 28.39 1.35
N ARG A 64 -7.16 27.82 0.71
CA ARG A 64 -7.53 26.39 0.81
C ARG A 64 -6.83 25.48 -0.21
N GLU A 65 -5.96 26.01 -1.07
CA GLU A 65 -5.50 25.30 -2.28
C GLU A 65 -3.97 25.26 -2.42
N GLY A 66 -3.26 25.03 -1.31
CA GLY A 66 -1.80 24.91 -1.31
C GLY A 66 -1.27 23.67 -0.58
N ILE A 67 -0.14 23.14 -1.06
CA ILE A 67 0.62 22.08 -0.37
C ILE A 67 1.59 22.78 0.59
N HIS A 68 1.43 22.58 1.90
CA HIS A 68 2.32 23.16 2.92
C HIS A 68 3.38 22.16 3.37
N ARG A 69 4.66 22.53 3.31
CA ARG A 69 5.82 21.72 3.73
C ARG A 69 6.55 22.38 4.89
N PHE A 70 6.84 21.63 5.94
CA PHE A 70 7.58 22.09 7.11
C PHE A 70 8.92 21.37 7.21
N TYR A 71 10.01 22.14 7.28
CA TYR A 71 11.36 21.66 7.56
C TYR A 71 11.76 22.14 8.94
N ILE A 72 12.11 21.23 9.86
CA ILE A 72 12.41 21.57 11.25
C ILE A 72 13.76 20.99 11.64
N ASP A 73 14.71 21.85 12.02
CA ASP A 73 16.08 21.42 12.28
C ASP A 73 16.25 20.73 13.65
N ASP A 74 15.58 21.23 14.69
CA ASP A 74 15.74 20.75 16.07
C ASP A 74 14.42 20.83 16.84
N ILE A 75 13.97 19.70 17.38
CA ILE A 75 12.81 19.58 18.26
C ILE A 75 13.28 19.05 19.60
N THR A 76 13.11 19.85 20.66
CA THR A 76 13.46 19.45 22.04
C THR A 76 12.21 19.40 22.92
N ILE A 77 11.92 18.24 23.50
CA ILE A 77 10.80 18.03 24.43
C ILE A 77 11.35 17.54 25.76
N ARG A 78 11.06 18.25 26.85
CA ARG A 78 11.69 17.97 28.15
C ARG A 78 10.94 16.92 28.96
N ASN A 79 9.61 17.01 29.07
CA ASN A 79 8.79 16.04 29.80
C ASN A 79 7.48 15.71 29.08
N ILE A 80 7.13 14.42 29.09
CA ILE A 80 5.83 13.89 28.65
C ILE A 80 5.14 13.34 29.92
N THR A 81 3.94 13.84 30.23
CA THR A 81 3.15 13.36 31.38
C THR A 81 2.25 12.19 30.96
N GLU A 82 1.61 11.47 31.90
CA GLU A 82 0.94 10.16 31.69
C GLU A 82 -0.07 10.08 30.53
N LYS A 83 -0.61 11.21 30.04
CA LYS A 83 -1.53 11.28 28.88
C LYS A 83 -0.94 11.98 27.64
N GLY A 84 0.30 12.44 27.71
CA GLY A 84 0.94 13.22 26.66
C GLY A 84 1.39 12.37 25.47
N LYS A 85 1.12 12.84 24.25
CA LYS A 85 1.54 12.19 22.99
C LYS A 85 2.27 13.22 22.13
N VAL A 86 3.39 12.82 21.55
CA VAL A 86 4.20 13.65 20.64
C VAL A 86 4.40 12.87 19.35
N GLY A 87 4.01 13.47 18.22
CA GLY A 87 4.29 12.96 16.89
C GLY A 87 5.01 14.01 16.04
N VAL A 88 5.90 13.56 15.15
CA VAL A 88 6.48 14.38 14.08
C VAL A 88 6.12 13.68 12.76
N GLY A 89 5.16 14.26 12.03
CA GLY A 89 4.51 13.64 10.88
C GLY A 89 3.06 13.19 11.18
N LEU A 90 2.37 12.66 10.16
CA LEU A 90 1.15 11.89 10.36
C LEU A 90 1.54 10.57 11.03
N THR A 91 1.48 10.52 12.36
CA THR A 91 1.62 9.28 13.10
C THR A 91 0.48 9.19 14.10
N GLU A 92 -0.34 8.18 13.84
CA GLU A 92 -1.49 7.76 14.59
C GLU A 92 -1.15 7.57 16.07
N VAL A 93 -2.13 7.81 16.94
CA VAL A 93 -2.17 7.04 18.18
C VAL A 93 -3.40 6.15 18.16
N GLY A 94 -3.29 5.10 17.36
CA GLY A 94 -3.98 3.85 17.61
C GLY A 94 -2.90 2.86 18.02
N GLN A 95 -2.89 2.43 19.28
CA GLN A 95 -2.42 1.09 19.54
C GLN A 95 -3.36 0.19 18.72
N PHE A 96 -2.80 -0.69 17.90
CA PHE A 96 -3.56 -1.79 17.31
C PHE A 96 -3.91 -2.73 18.47
N GLU A 97 -4.90 -2.34 19.28
CA GLU A 97 -5.60 -3.28 20.12
C GLU A 97 -6.45 -4.15 19.17
N GLU A 98 -6.14 -5.44 19.15
CA GLU A 98 -7.10 -6.46 18.77
C GLU A 98 -8.28 -6.32 19.72
N VAL A 99 -9.38 -5.77 19.21
CA VAL A 99 -10.64 -5.80 19.93
C VAL A 99 -11.29 -7.13 19.57
N GLU A 100 -11.29 -8.07 20.51
CA GLU A 100 -12.36 -9.06 20.61
C GLU A 100 -13.66 -8.27 20.79
N ASP A 101 -14.51 -8.22 19.78
CA ASP A 101 -15.93 -7.93 19.97
C ASP A 101 -16.75 -8.68 18.92
N GLU A 102 -17.20 -9.87 19.33
CA GLU A 102 -18.37 -10.57 18.78
C GLU A 102 -19.64 -9.76 19.10
N GLU A 103 -19.81 -8.57 18.52
CA GLU A 103 -21.14 -7.98 18.39
C GLU A 103 -21.60 -8.03 16.93
N ASN A 104 -22.62 -8.87 16.80
CA ASN A 104 -23.34 -9.36 15.64
C ASN A 104 -23.81 -8.27 14.66
N ASN A 105 -22.89 -7.68 13.89
CA ASN A 105 -23.27 -6.80 12.81
C ASN A 105 -23.49 -7.60 11.51
N GLU A 106 -24.75 -7.97 11.27
CA GLU A 106 -25.16 -8.76 10.09
C GLU A 106 -24.69 -8.13 8.78
N ILE A 107 -24.63 -6.80 8.70
CA ILE A 107 -24.17 -6.06 7.51
C ILE A 107 -22.67 -6.33 7.27
N VAL A 108 -21.84 -6.24 8.31
CA VAL A 108 -20.39 -6.51 8.18
C VAL A 108 -20.14 -7.95 7.76
N LYS A 109 -20.88 -8.91 8.33
CA LYS A 109 -20.80 -10.32 7.97
C LYS A 109 -21.20 -10.55 6.51
N GLU A 110 -22.28 -9.93 6.06
CA GLU A 110 -22.72 -10.00 4.66
C GLU A 110 -21.66 -9.43 3.71
N ILE A 111 -21.11 -8.25 4.02
CA ILE A 111 -20.01 -7.66 3.25
C ILE A 111 -18.81 -8.61 3.19
N PHE A 112 -18.42 -9.22 4.31
CA PHE A 112 -17.29 -10.15 4.36
C PHE A 112 -17.51 -11.41 3.54
N GLU A 113 -18.71 -12.00 3.58
CA GLU A 113 -19.05 -13.12 2.69
C GLU A 113 -19.02 -12.70 1.21
N ASN A 114 -19.55 -11.53 0.89
CA ASN A 114 -19.55 -11.02 -0.48
C ASN A 114 -18.13 -10.69 -0.98
N VAL A 115 -17.25 -10.16 -0.12
CA VAL A 115 -15.83 -9.94 -0.43
C VAL A 115 -15.14 -11.26 -0.77
N LYS A 116 -15.35 -12.30 0.05
CA LYS A 116 -14.79 -13.64 -0.20
C LYS A 116 -15.28 -14.22 -1.52
N LEU A 117 -16.59 -14.09 -1.81
CA LEU A 117 -17.16 -14.54 -3.08
C LEU A 117 -16.62 -13.77 -4.28
N LEU A 118 -16.56 -12.44 -4.19
CA LEU A 118 -16.09 -11.57 -5.26
C LEU A 118 -14.62 -11.82 -5.58
N LEU A 119 -13.79 -11.95 -4.55
CA LEU A 119 -12.36 -12.21 -4.71
C LEU A 119 -12.05 -13.70 -4.92
N ALA A 120 -13.02 -14.60 -4.73
CA ALA A 120 -12.82 -16.04 -4.67
C ALA A 120 -11.66 -16.41 -3.71
N LEU A 121 -11.85 -16.07 -2.44
CA LEU A 121 -10.91 -16.31 -1.34
C LEU A 121 -11.62 -16.99 -0.18
N ASP A 122 -10.88 -17.81 0.57
CA ASP A 122 -11.40 -18.49 1.76
C ASP A 122 -11.45 -17.54 2.98
N GLU A 123 -10.56 -16.56 3.03
CA GLU A 123 -10.45 -15.59 4.11
C GLU A 123 -10.64 -14.14 3.65
N VAL A 124 -11.19 -13.32 4.56
CA VAL A 124 -11.39 -11.90 4.33
C VAL A 124 -10.04 -11.18 4.38
N PRO A 125 -9.64 -10.42 3.33
CA PRO A 125 -8.39 -9.67 3.37
C PRO A 125 -8.32 -8.69 4.53
N SER A 126 -7.14 -8.58 5.14
CA SER A 126 -6.90 -7.71 6.30
C SER A 126 -7.23 -6.23 6.06
N PHE A 127 -7.24 -5.78 4.79
CA PHE A 127 -7.72 -4.45 4.43
C PHE A 127 -9.18 -4.23 4.85
N PHE A 128 -10.08 -5.17 4.52
CA PHE A 128 -11.50 -5.08 4.88
C PHE A 128 -11.72 -5.26 6.37
N GLN A 129 -10.95 -6.14 7.01
CA GLN A 129 -10.94 -6.29 8.47
C GLN A 129 -10.54 -4.97 9.16
N ALA A 130 -9.54 -4.26 8.62
CA ALA A 130 -9.14 -2.97 9.16
C ALA A 130 -10.26 -1.92 9.03
N LEU A 131 -11.00 -1.91 7.91
CA LEU A 131 -12.13 -1.00 7.70
C LEU A 131 -13.29 -1.25 8.66
N GLN A 132 -13.47 -2.46 9.19
CA GLN A 132 -14.51 -2.78 10.18
C GLN A 132 -14.49 -1.84 11.41
N LYS A 133 -13.32 -1.29 11.77
CA LYS A 133 -13.19 -0.29 12.85
C LYS A 133 -14.03 0.97 12.62
N LYS A 134 -14.43 1.21 11.37
CA LYS A 134 -15.33 2.27 10.92
C LYS A 134 -16.29 1.65 9.91
N GLU A 135 -17.29 0.92 10.41
CA GLU A 135 -18.30 0.21 9.62
C GLU A 135 -18.90 1.07 8.48
N ASP A 136 -19.21 2.33 8.76
CA ASP A 136 -19.73 3.26 7.78
C ASP A 136 -18.76 3.53 6.61
N VAL A 137 -17.45 3.50 6.86
CA VAL A 137 -16.42 3.53 5.81
C VAL A 137 -16.37 2.20 5.06
N LEU A 138 -16.47 1.07 5.76
CA LEU A 138 -16.53 -0.25 5.13
C LEU A 138 -17.73 -0.37 4.17
N VAL A 139 -18.92 0.08 4.57
CA VAL A 139 -20.13 0.09 3.73
C VAL A 139 -19.91 0.95 2.48
N ILE A 140 -19.42 2.17 2.63
CA ILE A 140 -19.16 3.07 1.48
C ILE A 140 -18.14 2.46 0.53
N VAL A 141 -17.07 1.85 1.06
CA VAL A 141 -16.06 1.19 0.23
C VAL A 141 -16.65 -0.02 -0.48
N TRP A 142 -17.48 -0.81 0.21
CA TRP A 142 -18.12 -1.98 -0.38
C TRP A 142 -19.09 -1.60 -1.49
N ASP A 143 -19.96 -0.62 -1.28
CA ASP A 143 -20.92 -0.15 -2.29
C ASP A 143 -20.20 0.23 -3.60
N LEU A 144 -19.06 0.92 -3.51
CA LEU A 144 -18.23 1.29 -4.66
C LEU A 144 -17.58 0.09 -5.36
N ILE A 145 -17.20 -0.93 -4.60
CA ILE A 145 -16.60 -2.16 -5.14
C ILE A 145 -17.68 -2.98 -5.86
N GLU A 146 -18.84 -3.16 -5.22
CA GLU A 146 -19.96 -3.95 -5.75
C GLU A 146 -20.55 -3.33 -7.03
N GLU A 147 -20.67 -2.01 -7.09
CA GLU A 147 -21.10 -1.31 -8.31
C GLU A 147 -20.16 -1.54 -9.49
N ARG A 148 -18.87 -1.78 -9.22
CA ARG A 148 -17.83 -1.89 -10.26
C ARG A 148 -17.60 -3.32 -10.74
N TRP A 149 -17.61 -4.28 -9.82
CA TRP A 149 -17.24 -5.66 -10.14
C TRP A 149 -18.33 -6.63 -9.73
N ASN A 150 -18.68 -7.51 -10.68
CA ASN A 150 -19.73 -8.51 -10.49
C ASN A 150 -19.20 -9.95 -10.57
N ASN A 151 -17.89 -10.16 -10.74
CA ASN A 151 -17.28 -11.49 -10.79
C ASN A 151 -15.77 -11.46 -10.46
N SER A 152 -15.22 -12.63 -10.14
CA SER A 152 -13.84 -12.83 -9.69
C SER A 152 -12.79 -12.90 -10.80
N GLN A 153 -13.19 -12.95 -12.08
CA GLN A 153 -12.28 -13.26 -13.18
C GLN A 153 -11.17 -12.20 -13.34
N ILE A 154 -11.50 -10.92 -13.15
CA ILE A 154 -10.53 -9.83 -13.25
C ILE A 154 -9.43 -9.94 -12.18
N PHE A 155 -9.80 -10.34 -10.97
CA PHE A 155 -8.86 -10.52 -9.85
C PHE A 155 -7.94 -11.71 -10.11
N ASN A 156 -8.48 -12.82 -10.64
CA ASN A 156 -7.68 -13.99 -11.03
C ASN A 156 -6.69 -13.66 -12.15
N GLN A 157 -7.12 -12.94 -13.18
CA GLN A 157 -6.23 -12.49 -14.26
C GLN A 157 -5.15 -11.53 -13.77
N PHE A 158 -5.46 -10.67 -12.81
CA PHE A 158 -4.47 -9.80 -12.19
C PHE A 158 -3.45 -10.59 -11.38
N TYR A 159 -3.91 -11.54 -10.56
CA TYR A 159 -3.06 -12.45 -9.81
C TYR A 159 -2.10 -13.24 -10.74
N GLU A 160 -2.60 -13.79 -11.85
CA GLU A 160 -1.77 -14.47 -12.85
C GLU A 160 -0.67 -13.55 -13.42
N LYS A 161 -1.00 -12.28 -13.68
CA LYS A 161 -0.02 -11.28 -14.14
C LYS A 161 1.03 -10.97 -13.06
N VAL A 162 0.62 -10.90 -11.79
CA VAL A 162 1.54 -10.73 -10.65
C VAL A 162 2.49 -11.92 -10.55
N LEU A 163 1.97 -13.16 -10.63
CA LEU A 163 2.79 -14.36 -10.67
C LEU A 163 3.77 -14.37 -11.85
N TYR A 164 3.33 -13.92 -13.03
CA TYR A 164 4.21 -13.82 -14.20
C TYR A 164 5.38 -12.85 -13.93
N VAL A 165 5.11 -11.69 -13.32
CA VAL A 165 6.15 -10.72 -12.93
C VAL A 165 7.11 -11.33 -11.91
N LEU A 166 6.62 -12.02 -10.88
CA LEU A 166 7.45 -12.69 -9.88
C LEU A 166 8.35 -13.77 -10.51
N ASN A 167 7.79 -14.63 -11.37
CA ASN A 167 8.53 -15.66 -12.08
C ASN A 167 9.60 -15.08 -13.01
N LYS A 168 9.34 -13.92 -13.63
CA LYS A 168 10.28 -13.29 -14.54
C LYS A 168 11.38 -12.51 -13.81
N ALA A 169 11.02 -11.76 -12.78
CA ALA A 169 11.90 -10.81 -12.11
C ALA A 169 12.71 -11.43 -10.98
N ILE A 170 12.22 -12.50 -10.34
CA ILE A 170 12.81 -13.02 -9.09
C ILE A 170 13.31 -14.46 -9.23
N LEU A 171 12.53 -15.35 -9.88
CA LEU A 171 12.84 -16.78 -9.95
C LEU A 171 14.22 -17.15 -10.53
N PRO A 172 14.77 -16.47 -11.56
CA PRO A 172 16.02 -16.90 -12.19
C PRO A 172 17.22 -16.98 -11.25
N ASP A 173 17.19 -16.26 -10.12
CA ASP A 173 18.35 -16.06 -9.25
C ASP A 173 18.17 -16.59 -7.82
N ILE A 174 17.06 -17.30 -7.55
CA ILE A 174 16.86 -18.00 -6.27
C ILE A 174 17.61 -19.34 -6.29
N GLN A 175 18.57 -19.51 -5.37
CA GLN A 175 19.27 -20.78 -5.17
C GLN A 175 18.35 -21.76 -4.44
N GLN A 176 17.75 -22.69 -5.17
CA GLN A 176 16.86 -23.71 -4.59
C GLN A 176 17.59 -24.57 -3.53
N ASN A 177 16.96 -24.75 -2.38
CA ASN A 177 17.47 -25.63 -1.33
C ASN A 177 16.90 -27.04 -1.43
N SER A 178 17.63 -28.01 -0.87
CA SER A 178 17.18 -29.40 -0.70
C SER A 178 16.21 -29.62 0.47
N ASN A 179 15.94 -28.58 1.26
CA ASN A 179 15.00 -28.65 2.36
C ASN A 179 13.60 -28.40 1.81
N SER A 180 12.62 -29.17 2.29
CA SER A 180 11.22 -29.02 1.93
C SER A 180 10.49 -28.19 2.98
N LEU A 181 9.76 -27.15 2.58
CA LEU A 181 8.70 -26.61 3.46
C LEU A 181 7.67 -27.72 3.70
N SER A 182 6.95 -27.63 4.82
CA SER A 182 5.75 -28.43 4.97
C SER A 182 4.78 -28.11 3.84
N TYR A 183 3.97 -29.09 3.48
CA TYR A 183 2.95 -28.91 2.45
C TYR A 183 1.94 -27.85 2.89
N GLU A 184 1.60 -27.82 4.18
CA GLU A 184 0.70 -26.83 4.77
C GLU A 184 1.24 -25.40 4.60
N LEU A 185 2.50 -25.14 4.97
CA LEU A 185 3.09 -23.79 4.84
C LEU A 185 3.25 -23.36 3.38
N SER A 186 3.42 -24.32 2.46
CA SER A 186 3.48 -24.01 1.02
C SER A 186 2.12 -23.58 0.46
N ILE A 187 1.04 -24.19 0.94
CA ILE A 187 -0.34 -23.79 0.59
C ILE A 187 -0.62 -22.42 1.17
N GLU A 188 -0.35 -22.23 2.46
CA GLU A 188 -0.58 -20.95 3.15
C GLU A 188 0.13 -19.78 2.45
N LEU A 189 1.40 -19.96 2.06
CA LEU A 189 2.11 -18.94 1.30
C LEU A 189 1.47 -18.66 -0.06
N ALA A 190 0.99 -19.67 -0.77
CA ALA A 190 0.33 -19.49 -2.05
C ALA A 190 -1.00 -18.73 -1.89
N ASP A 191 -1.78 -19.07 -0.87
CA ASP A 191 -3.06 -18.45 -0.54
C ASP A 191 -2.85 -16.99 -0.12
N ASN A 192 -1.83 -16.70 0.70
CA ASN A 192 -1.48 -15.34 1.10
C ASN A 192 -1.07 -14.50 -0.12
N ILE A 193 -0.20 -15.02 -1.01
CA ILE A 193 0.19 -14.30 -2.22
C ILE A 193 -1.03 -13.99 -3.09
N GLU A 194 -1.95 -14.94 -3.25
CA GLU A 194 -3.20 -14.75 -3.99
C GLU A 194 -4.07 -13.67 -3.35
N GLN A 195 -4.32 -13.77 -2.05
CA GLN A 195 -5.09 -12.80 -1.28
C GLN A 195 -4.51 -11.39 -1.40
N GLN A 196 -3.20 -11.23 -1.20
CA GLN A 196 -2.53 -9.93 -1.27
C GLN A 196 -2.58 -9.36 -2.70
N ALA A 197 -2.40 -10.19 -3.73
CA ALA A 197 -2.45 -9.74 -5.13
C ALA A 197 -3.85 -9.27 -5.54
N LYS A 198 -4.90 -10.03 -5.18
CA LYS A 198 -6.28 -9.63 -5.47
C LYS A 198 -6.67 -8.37 -4.70
N THR A 199 -6.26 -8.27 -3.43
CA THR A 199 -6.47 -7.07 -2.62
C THR A 199 -5.75 -5.86 -3.19
N LEU A 200 -4.54 -6.04 -3.74
CA LEU A 200 -3.79 -4.96 -4.38
C LEU A 200 -4.56 -4.30 -5.54
N LEU A 201 -5.32 -5.08 -6.33
CA LEU A 201 -6.16 -4.52 -7.39
C LEU A 201 -7.28 -3.64 -6.82
N VAL A 202 -7.95 -4.10 -5.75
CA VAL A 202 -8.97 -3.31 -5.05
C VAL A 202 -8.37 -1.99 -4.54
N LEU A 203 -7.23 -2.06 -3.86
CA LEU A 203 -6.53 -0.89 -3.31
C LEU A 203 -6.16 0.13 -4.37
N VAL A 204 -5.61 -0.33 -5.49
CA VAL A 204 -5.24 0.51 -6.63
C VAL A 204 -6.43 1.30 -7.14
N GLN A 205 -7.56 0.61 -7.32
CA GLN A 205 -8.73 1.25 -7.88
C GLN A 205 -9.35 2.25 -6.88
N LEU A 206 -9.47 1.87 -5.61
CA LEU A 206 -9.94 2.80 -4.57
C LEU A 206 -9.01 4.01 -4.47
N MET A 207 -7.69 3.83 -4.55
CA MET A 207 -6.76 4.95 -4.59
C MET A 207 -6.95 5.83 -5.81
N GLU A 208 -7.23 5.31 -7.01
CA GLU A 208 -7.51 6.16 -8.16
C GLU A 208 -8.84 6.91 -8.04
N ASP A 209 -9.84 6.33 -7.36
CA ASP A 209 -11.12 6.99 -7.11
C ASP A 209 -11.00 8.10 -6.06
N PHE A 210 -10.29 7.83 -4.96
CA PHE A 210 -10.22 8.74 -3.81
C PHE A 210 -8.99 9.67 -3.81
N LEU A 211 -7.90 9.23 -4.43
CA LEU A 211 -6.62 9.94 -4.51
C LEU A 211 -6.08 9.89 -5.96
N PRO A 212 -6.77 10.51 -6.94
CA PRO A 212 -6.42 10.38 -8.35
C PRO A 212 -4.95 10.69 -8.61
N SER A 213 -4.31 9.85 -9.42
CA SER A 213 -2.87 9.98 -9.74
C SER A 213 -1.91 9.83 -8.55
N TYR A 214 -2.36 9.40 -7.38
CA TYR A 214 -1.45 9.10 -6.26
C TYR A 214 -0.47 8.01 -6.65
N THR A 215 -0.96 6.94 -7.27
CA THR A 215 -0.08 5.86 -7.73
C THR A 215 0.94 6.40 -8.73
N GLN A 216 0.59 7.36 -9.61
CA GLN A 216 1.52 7.99 -10.59
C GLN A 216 2.77 8.62 -9.94
N LYS A 217 2.63 9.11 -8.71
CA LYS A 217 3.68 9.80 -7.95
C LYS A 217 4.34 8.90 -6.92
N TYR A 218 3.78 7.72 -6.70
CA TYR A 218 4.24 6.79 -5.70
C TYR A 218 5.57 6.16 -6.13
N ASN A 219 6.59 6.35 -5.30
CA ASN A 219 7.89 5.71 -5.46
C ASN A 219 8.11 4.75 -4.30
N ILE A 220 8.40 3.49 -4.62
CA ILE A 220 8.76 2.52 -3.60
C ILE A 220 10.10 2.90 -2.98
N SER A 221 10.06 3.06 -1.67
CA SER A 221 11.25 3.31 -0.85
C SER A 221 11.89 1.98 -0.50
N LEU A 222 13.11 1.77 -1.01
CA LEU A 222 14.01 0.71 -0.59
C LEU A 222 15.17 1.36 0.17
N SER A 223 15.66 0.70 1.20
CA SER A 223 16.86 1.15 1.91
C SER A 223 18.00 0.17 1.71
N THR A 224 19.23 0.67 1.78
CA THR A 224 20.38 -0.18 1.92
C THR A 224 20.40 -0.79 3.33
N PRO A 225 20.77 -2.07 3.47
CA PRO A 225 20.88 -2.69 4.78
C PRO A 225 21.90 -1.93 5.64
N LYS A 226 21.49 -1.52 6.85
CA LYS A 226 22.36 -0.79 7.79
C LYS A 226 23.47 -1.66 8.38
N GLN A 227 23.26 -2.99 8.40
CA GLN A 227 24.19 -3.96 8.96
C GLN A 227 24.59 -4.96 7.88
N GLU A 228 25.90 -5.06 7.63
CA GLU A 228 26.47 -5.83 6.51
C GLU A 228 26.35 -7.35 6.73
N TYR A 229 26.39 -7.80 7.99
CA TYR A 229 26.28 -9.21 8.39
C TYR A 229 25.49 -9.35 9.71
N PRO A 230 24.16 -9.56 9.64
CA PRO A 230 23.33 -9.80 10.83
C PRO A 230 23.44 -11.25 11.33
N GLU A 231 23.99 -11.47 12.53
CA GLU A 231 24.29 -12.82 13.03
C GLU A 231 23.11 -13.51 13.74
N THR A 232 22.27 -12.71 14.41
CA THR A 232 21.11 -13.19 15.18
C THR A 232 19.83 -13.12 14.36
N ILE A 233 18.85 -13.98 14.68
CA ILE A 233 17.53 -13.98 14.04
C ILE A 233 16.83 -12.62 14.15
N LYS A 234 16.90 -11.98 15.32
CA LYS A 234 16.37 -10.63 15.52
C LYS A 234 17.05 -9.58 14.63
N GLN A 235 18.37 -9.67 14.42
CA GLN A 235 19.08 -8.78 13.50
C GLN A 235 18.71 -9.07 12.05
N ILE A 236 18.55 -10.34 11.66
CA ILE A 236 18.10 -10.74 10.32
C ILE A 236 16.71 -10.16 10.03
N ARG A 237 15.77 -10.35 10.96
CA ARG A 237 14.42 -9.77 10.87
C ARG A 237 14.45 -8.25 10.70
N ASN A 238 15.23 -7.56 11.52
CA ASN A 238 15.38 -6.12 11.42
C ASN A 238 16.03 -5.69 10.11
N ALA A 239 16.98 -6.47 9.58
CA ALA A 239 17.60 -6.22 8.28
C ALA A 239 16.58 -6.36 7.13
N ILE A 240 15.73 -7.38 7.14
CA ILE A 240 14.65 -7.54 6.15
C ILE A 240 13.70 -6.34 6.22
N LYS A 241 13.28 -5.96 7.43
CA LYS A 241 12.42 -4.79 7.66
C LYS A 241 13.06 -3.49 7.18
N ASP A 242 14.35 -3.30 7.42
CA ASP A 242 15.08 -2.12 6.97
C ASP A 242 15.14 -2.07 5.44
N ILE A 243 15.52 -3.16 4.77
CA ILE A 243 15.64 -3.24 3.30
C ILE A 243 14.33 -2.81 2.62
N LEU A 244 13.21 -3.38 3.06
CA LEU A 244 11.90 -3.14 2.47
C LEU A 244 11.14 -1.98 3.15
N VAL A 245 11.72 -1.32 4.15
CA VAL A 245 11.07 -0.25 4.93
C VAL A 245 9.68 -0.70 5.42
N LEU A 246 9.66 -1.81 6.16
CA LEU A 246 8.46 -2.45 6.69
C LEU A 246 8.33 -2.23 8.19
N PRO A 247 7.14 -1.82 8.68
CA PRO A 247 6.88 -1.73 10.11
C PRO A 247 6.86 -3.11 10.77
N GLU A 248 6.43 -4.15 10.05
CA GLU A 248 6.37 -5.55 10.47
C GLU A 248 6.58 -6.48 9.26
N LEU A 249 7.00 -7.73 9.51
CA LEU A 249 7.06 -8.77 8.48
C LEU A 249 5.72 -9.51 8.36
N PRO A 250 5.45 -10.21 7.24
CA PRO A 250 4.32 -11.13 7.13
C PRO A 250 4.29 -12.14 8.29
N ASP A 251 3.11 -12.62 8.65
CA ASP A 251 2.95 -13.51 9.80
C ASP A 251 3.68 -14.85 9.57
N THR A 252 3.71 -15.35 8.33
CA THR A 252 4.55 -16.49 7.91
C THR A 252 6.02 -16.30 8.28
N TYR A 253 6.57 -15.08 8.16
CA TYR A 253 7.94 -14.77 8.59
C TYR A 253 8.09 -14.64 10.11
N LYS A 254 7.05 -14.25 10.82
CA LYS A 254 7.02 -14.22 12.30
C LYS A 254 7.04 -15.65 12.87
N GLU A 255 6.30 -16.57 12.25
CA GLU A 255 6.31 -17.99 12.62
C GLU A 255 7.68 -18.62 12.43
N LEU A 256 8.35 -18.34 11.30
CA LEU A 256 9.72 -18.79 11.06
C LEU A 256 10.72 -18.28 12.11
N GLU A 257 10.47 -17.12 12.75
CA GLU A 257 11.32 -16.61 13.83
C GLU A 257 11.38 -17.58 15.01
N SER A 258 10.24 -18.19 15.33
CA SER A 258 10.04 -19.02 16.52
C SER A 258 10.30 -20.49 16.21
N ASP A 259 9.78 -20.99 15.09
CA ASP A 259 9.68 -22.42 14.83
C ASP A 259 10.79 -22.92 13.91
N HIS A 260 11.27 -22.07 12.99
CA HIS A 260 12.24 -22.44 11.97
C HIS A 260 13.32 -21.36 11.71
N PRO A 261 14.12 -20.98 12.73
CA PRO A 261 15.10 -19.89 12.61
C PRO A 261 16.17 -20.14 11.54
N ASP A 262 16.52 -21.40 11.27
CA ASP A 262 17.47 -21.75 10.21
C ASP A 262 16.90 -21.51 8.81
N ILE A 263 15.59 -21.65 8.63
CA ILE A 263 14.90 -21.33 7.37
C ILE A 263 14.99 -19.83 7.10
N LEU A 264 14.64 -19.01 8.10
CA LEU A 264 14.72 -17.56 8.00
C LEU A 264 16.15 -17.08 7.70
N ARG A 265 17.16 -17.70 8.32
CA ARG A 265 18.57 -17.42 8.04
C ARG A 265 18.95 -17.80 6.60
N SER A 266 18.52 -18.96 6.11
CA SER A 266 18.81 -19.41 4.74
C SER A 266 18.21 -18.46 3.71
N VAL A 267 16.91 -18.15 3.85
CA VAL A 267 16.17 -17.23 2.97
C VAL A 267 16.82 -15.85 2.94
N TYR A 268 17.24 -15.35 4.10
CA TYR A 268 17.91 -14.05 4.16
C TYR A 268 19.23 -14.03 3.37
N TYR A 269 20.13 -14.96 3.64
CA TYR A 269 21.48 -14.92 3.05
C TYR A 269 21.54 -15.39 1.60
N LYS A 270 20.66 -16.31 1.19
CA LYS A 270 20.70 -16.90 -0.16
C LYS A 270 19.84 -16.15 -1.17
N SER A 271 18.76 -15.50 -0.74
CA SER A 271 17.86 -14.80 -1.64
C SER A 271 17.62 -13.34 -1.26
N ILE A 272 17.10 -13.02 -0.07
CA ILE A 272 16.71 -11.63 0.23
C ILE A 272 17.89 -10.66 0.11
N LYS A 273 19.03 -10.96 0.75
CA LYS A 273 20.22 -10.09 0.72
C LYS A 273 20.76 -9.95 -0.71
N PRO A 274 21.08 -11.03 -1.45
CA PRO A 274 21.53 -10.91 -2.85
C PRO A 274 20.54 -10.17 -3.77
N LEU A 275 19.24 -10.45 -3.66
CA LEU A 275 18.21 -9.78 -4.46
C LEU A 275 18.09 -8.28 -4.14
N SER A 276 18.32 -7.91 -2.88
CA SER A 276 18.31 -6.50 -2.43
C SER A 276 19.54 -5.70 -2.83
N GLU A 277 20.69 -6.36 -3.03
CA GLU A 277 21.93 -5.73 -3.50
C GLU A 277 21.91 -5.51 -5.02
N GLY A 278 21.11 -6.30 -5.75
CA GLY A 278 20.86 -6.14 -7.18
C GLY A 278 19.72 -5.17 -7.53
N GLU A 279 19.31 -5.18 -8.80
CA GLU A 279 18.18 -4.39 -9.31
C GLU A 279 16.84 -5.17 -9.26
N TYR A 280 16.82 -6.38 -8.70
CA TYR A 280 15.69 -7.30 -8.75
C TYR A 280 14.45 -6.77 -8.04
N PHE A 281 14.60 -6.29 -6.80
CA PHE A 281 13.49 -5.71 -6.06
C PHE A 281 12.91 -4.50 -6.79
N LYS A 282 13.79 -3.62 -7.29
CA LYS A 282 13.38 -2.44 -8.04
C LYS A 282 12.67 -2.80 -9.35
N THR A 283 13.15 -3.81 -10.06
CA THR A 283 12.53 -4.32 -11.30
C THR A 283 11.16 -4.92 -11.01
N TYR A 284 11.03 -5.77 -9.98
CA TYR A 284 9.74 -6.30 -9.53
C TYR A 284 8.74 -5.17 -9.25
N PHE A 285 9.12 -4.19 -8.43
CA PHE A 285 8.25 -3.08 -8.07
C PHE A 285 7.87 -2.20 -9.28
N GLN A 286 8.80 -1.97 -10.21
CA GLN A 286 8.52 -1.26 -11.47
C GLN A 286 7.55 -2.04 -12.38
N GLU A 287 7.67 -3.36 -12.46
CA GLU A 287 6.79 -4.19 -13.28
C GLU A 287 5.39 -4.31 -12.67
N ILE A 288 5.28 -4.50 -11.36
CA ILE A 288 3.99 -4.45 -10.63
C ILE A 288 3.32 -3.10 -10.87
N TYR A 289 4.08 -2.02 -10.76
CA TYR A 289 3.59 -0.68 -11.05
C TYR A 289 3.13 -0.50 -12.50
N GLY A 290 3.85 -1.12 -13.45
CA GLY A 290 3.45 -1.18 -14.85
C GLY A 290 2.13 -1.94 -15.07
N LEU A 291 1.87 -3.01 -14.31
CA LEU A 291 0.58 -3.72 -14.32
C LEU A 291 -0.53 -2.82 -13.77
N ILE A 292 -0.30 -2.23 -12.59
CA ILE A 292 -1.22 -1.33 -11.91
C ILE A 292 -1.70 -0.21 -12.85
N ASN A 293 -0.77 0.43 -13.58
CA ASN A 293 -1.12 1.51 -14.50
C ASN A 293 -1.93 1.06 -15.72
N LYS A 294 -1.82 -0.19 -16.14
CA LYS A 294 -2.56 -0.73 -17.30
C LYS A 294 -3.99 -1.13 -16.94
N GLU A 295 -4.21 -1.56 -15.70
CA GLU A 295 -5.53 -1.98 -15.20
C GLU A 295 -6.36 -0.82 -14.64
N LYS A 296 -5.89 0.43 -14.78
CA LYS A 296 -6.64 1.60 -14.34
C LYS A 296 -7.91 1.76 -15.15
N TYR A 297 -9.04 1.66 -14.48
CA TYR A 297 -10.29 2.18 -15.02
C TYR A 297 -10.31 3.69 -14.85
N VAL A 298 -10.57 4.43 -15.92
CA VAL A 298 -10.86 5.86 -15.85
C VAL A 298 -12.12 6.01 -15.01
N SER A 299 -12.00 6.54 -13.80
CA SER A 299 -13.17 6.78 -12.96
C SER A 299 -14.02 7.88 -13.60
N ASN A 300 -15.34 7.68 -13.58
CA ASN A 300 -16.27 8.78 -13.72
C ASN A 300 -16.22 9.49 -12.37
N ASN A 301 -15.60 10.67 -12.28
CA ASN A 301 -15.50 11.52 -11.09
C ASN A 301 -16.65 11.29 -10.10
N THR A 302 -16.44 10.40 -9.13
CA THR A 302 -17.20 10.40 -7.90
C THR A 302 -16.43 11.32 -6.98
N ASP A 303 -16.87 12.58 -6.87
CA ASP A 303 -16.61 13.28 -5.63
C ASP A 303 -16.96 12.30 -4.50
N PRO A 304 -16.13 12.15 -3.45
CA PRO A 304 -16.49 11.35 -2.29
C PRO A 304 -17.61 12.07 -1.52
N ILE A 305 -18.80 12.14 -2.13
CA ILE A 305 -20.00 12.77 -1.62
C ILE A 305 -20.40 11.95 -0.40
N GLY A 306 -20.20 12.51 0.80
CA GLY A 306 -20.72 11.95 2.05
C GLY A 306 -19.69 11.41 3.04
N ILE A 307 -18.38 11.44 2.74
CA ILE A 307 -17.36 11.01 3.69
C ILE A 307 -16.86 12.23 4.49
N SER A 308 -16.95 12.19 5.82
CA SER A 308 -16.42 13.26 6.68
C SER A 308 -14.88 13.29 6.62
N PRO A 309 -14.22 14.44 6.93
CA PRO A 309 -12.76 14.55 6.89
C PRO A 309 -12.03 13.50 7.76
N GLU A 310 -12.60 13.15 8.91
CA GLU A 310 -12.07 12.11 9.80
C GLU A 310 -12.09 10.72 9.14
N LYS A 311 -13.20 10.39 8.47
CA LYS A 311 -13.37 9.12 7.75
C LYS A 311 -12.51 9.07 6.49
N GLN A 312 -12.35 10.18 5.78
CA GLN A 312 -11.42 10.30 4.65
C GLN A 312 -9.98 10.06 5.12
N THR A 313 -9.59 10.67 6.24
CA THR A 313 -8.25 10.48 6.80
C THR A 313 -7.99 9.01 7.13
N PHE A 314 -8.94 8.36 7.79
CA PHE A 314 -8.87 6.93 8.10
C PHE A 314 -8.79 6.05 6.84
N LEU A 315 -9.65 6.31 5.85
CA LEU A 315 -9.65 5.55 4.60
C LEU A 315 -8.33 5.73 3.85
N PHE A 316 -7.82 6.95 3.74
CA PHE A 316 -6.59 7.24 2.98
C PHE A 316 -5.36 6.66 3.66
N SER A 317 -5.25 6.76 5.00
CA SER A 317 -4.13 6.13 5.72
C SER A 317 -4.17 4.62 5.57
N THR A 318 -5.36 4.01 5.67
CA THR A 318 -5.56 2.56 5.49
C THR A 318 -5.21 2.13 4.07
N LEU A 319 -5.69 2.83 3.04
CA LEU A 319 -5.37 2.54 1.64
C LEU A 319 -3.86 2.59 1.38
N ILE A 320 -3.18 3.66 1.80
CA ILE A 320 -1.74 3.83 1.59
C ILE A 320 -0.96 2.75 2.36
N HIS A 321 -1.36 2.46 3.60
CA HIS A 321 -0.73 1.43 4.41
C HIS A 321 -0.78 0.06 3.71
N PHE A 322 -1.98 -0.40 3.34
CA PHE A 322 -2.16 -1.69 2.71
C PHE A 322 -1.55 -1.74 1.30
N PHE A 323 -1.64 -0.66 0.53
CA PHE A 323 -1.01 -0.59 -0.78
C PHE A 323 0.51 -0.83 -0.71
N ASN A 324 1.17 -0.23 0.29
CA ASN A 324 2.60 -0.42 0.54
C ASN A 324 2.90 -1.82 1.04
N LYS A 325 2.04 -2.36 1.92
CA LYS A 325 2.20 -3.66 2.57
C LYS A 325 2.05 -4.80 1.57
N CYS A 326 0.92 -4.88 0.86
CA CYS A 326 0.61 -5.99 -0.07
C CYS A 326 1.74 -6.26 -1.07
N GLN A 327 2.28 -5.22 -1.71
CA GLN A 327 3.35 -5.38 -2.71
C GLN A 327 4.62 -6.01 -2.15
N LYS A 328 4.97 -5.70 -0.90
CA LYS A 328 6.17 -6.18 -0.22
C LYS A 328 5.96 -7.57 0.37
N ASP A 329 4.76 -7.83 0.90
CA ASP A 329 4.38 -9.13 1.45
C ASP A 329 4.35 -10.18 0.34
N ILE A 330 3.72 -9.87 -0.81
CA ILE A 330 3.76 -10.71 -2.03
C ILE A 330 5.20 -11.12 -2.40
N LEU A 331 6.12 -10.15 -2.39
CA LEU A 331 7.52 -10.41 -2.74
C LEU A 331 8.20 -11.34 -1.73
N LEU A 332 8.03 -11.06 -0.45
CA LEU A 332 8.63 -11.85 0.63
C LEU A 332 8.10 -13.28 0.64
N GLU A 333 6.79 -13.45 0.65
CA GLU A 333 6.15 -14.76 0.67
C GLU A 333 6.47 -15.57 -0.58
N TYR A 334 6.57 -14.91 -1.75
CA TYR A 334 7.02 -15.57 -2.97
C TYR A 334 8.47 -16.05 -2.88
N ILE A 335 9.39 -15.23 -2.37
CA ILE A 335 10.79 -15.64 -2.18
C ILE A 335 10.86 -16.86 -1.24
N LEU A 336 10.12 -16.82 -0.13
CA LEU A 336 10.03 -17.94 0.80
C LEU A 336 9.46 -19.19 0.12
N LEU A 337 8.40 -19.06 -0.68
CA LEU A 337 7.82 -20.18 -1.43
C LEU A 337 8.81 -20.80 -2.43
N GLN A 338 9.64 -19.98 -3.10
CA GLN A 338 10.59 -20.46 -4.11
C GLN A 338 11.84 -21.13 -3.52
N GLU A 339 12.33 -20.68 -2.37
CA GLU A 339 13.50 -21.28 -1.70
C GLU A 339 13.31 -22.77 -1.36
N TYR A 340 12.07 -23.24 -1.36
CA TYR A 340 11.68 -24.57 -0.88
C TYR A 340 10.75 -25.32 -1.82
N LYS A 341 10.64 -24.88 -3.08
CA LYS A 341 9.83 -25.60 -4.07
C LYS A 341 10.36 -27.02 -4.21
N ASN A 342 9.58 -27.97 -3.73
CA ASN A 342 9.89 -29.39 -3.70
C ASN A 342 10.27 -29.90 -5.10
N ASN A 343 11.24 -30.82 -5.11
CA ASN A 343 11.39 -31.84 -6.14
C ASN A 343 10.12 -32.72 -6.18
N VAL A 344 8.99 -32.18 -6.64
CA VAL A 344 7.88 -32.99 -7.12
C VAL A 344 8.15 -33.27 -8.59
N SER A 345 8.93 -34.34 -8.80
CA SER A 345 9.01 -35.22 -9.97
C SER A 345 8.78 -34.64 -11.36
#